data_AF-A0A347WM37-F1
#
_entry.id   AF-A0A347WM37-F1
#
_cell.length_a   1.000
_cell.length_b   1.000
_cell.length_c   1.000
_cell.angle_alpha   90.00
_cell.angle_beta   90.00
_cell.angle_gamma   90.00
#
_symmetry.space_group_name_H-M   'P 1'
#
loop_
_entity.id
_entity.type
_entity.pdbx_description
1 polymer ?
#
loop_
_entity_poly.entity_id
_entity_poly.type
_entity_poly.pdbx_seq_one_letter_code
_entity_poly.pdbx_strand_id
1 'polypeptide(L)'
;MNEAIRAWLEGYNSNTLHAECMYELAMLLSEIGNKAVAYQFLTLIQDMSVPTQGVLFIHKELYRFYIKYQIVCLGHQTNHAYEGYQAAKKILFRNKNYYYRKLVLEEMSHYYNLVETDYPEDIRGLQVIAEDVLSVYPSAQVEAFAEYLATLPATKG
;
A
#
# COMPACT_ATOMS: atom_id res chain seq x y z
N MET A 1 -1.38 23.27 12.74
CA MET A 1 -2.19 22.33 11.93
C MET A 1 -2.67 22.97 10.62
N ASN A 2 -3.47 24.03 10.67
CA ASN A 2 -3.92 24.74 9.45
C ASN A 2 -2.75 25.30 8.61
N GLU A 3 -1.71 25.83 9.26
CA GLU A 3 -0.51 26.32 8.58
C GLU A 3 0.29 25.20 7.88
N ALA A 4 0.30 23.99 8.44
CA ALA A 4 0.99 22.84 7.84
C ALA A 4 0.25 22.34 6.60
N ILE A 5 -1.08 22.20 6.66
CA ILE A 5 -1.91 21.86 5.49
C ILE A 5 -1.69 22.90 4.38
N ARG A 6 -1.72 24.19 4.74
CA ARG A 6 -1.50 25.28 3.79
C ARG A 6 -0.11 25.21 3.16
N ALA A 7 0.94 25.00 3.95
CA ALA A 7 2.31 24.89 3.45
C ALA A 7 2.47 23.74 2.45
N TRP A 8 1.89 22.58 2.71
CA TRP A 8 1.93 21.46 1.78
C TRP A 8 1.16 21.72 0.47
N LEU A 9 0.00 22.38 0.56
CA LEU A 9 -0.75 22.80 -0.62
C LEU A 9 0.01 23.84 -1.46
N GLU A 10 0.63 24.83 -0.81
CA GLU A 10 1.48 25.82 -1.49
C GLU A 10 2.71 25.17 -2.12
N GLY A 11 3.34 24.21 -1.43
CA GLY A 11 4.45 23.42 -1.96
C GLY A 11 4.05 22.64 -3.21
N TYR A 12 2.90 21.96 -3.21
CA TYR A 12 2.41 21.28 -4.40
C TYR A 12 2.07 22.25 -5.54
N ASN A 13 1.44 23.39 -5.25
CA ASN A 13 1.16 24.41 -6.27
C ASN A 13 2.43 24.97 -6.91
N SER A 14 3.56 24.99 -6.17
CA SER A 14 4.85 25.41 -6.70
C SER A 14 5.46 24.37 -7.66
N ASN A 15 5.14 23.09 -7.49
CA ASN A 15 5.58 22.01 -8.37
C ASN A 15 4.62 20.81 -8.31
N THR A 16 3.68 20.77 -9.25
CA THR A 16 2.61 19.76 -9.31
C THR A 16 3.09 18.40 -9.81
N LEU A 17 4.33 18.29 -10.28
CA LEU A 17 4.92 17.04 -10.75
C LEU A 17 5.54 16.21 -9.60
N HIS A 18 5.51 16.72 -8.37
CA HIS A 18 6.12 16.09 -7.20
C HIS A 18 5.06 15.56 -6.24
N ALA A 19 5.15 14.26 -5.97
CA ALA A 19 4.21 13.56 -5.10
C ALA A 19 4.45 13.83 -3.61
N GLU A 20 5.65 14.30 -3.22
CA GLU A 20 6.06 14.48 -1.82
C GLU A 20 5.08 15.35 -1.02
N CYS A 21 4.75 16.54 -1.52
CA CYS A 21 3.87 17.47 -0.80
C CYS A 21 2.45 16.89 -0.63
N MET A 22 1.95 16.17 -1.64
CA MET A 22 0.63 15.55 -1.59
C MET A 22 0.62 14.31 -0.70
N TYR A 23 1.71 13.55 -0.68
CA TYR A 23 1.87 12.44 0.24
C TYR A 23 1.91 12.92 1.68
N GLU A 24 2.73 13.92 2.01
CA GLU A 24 2.82 14.47 3.37
C GLU A 24 1.50 15.09 3.83
N LEU A 25 0.78 15.76 2.91
CA LEU A 25 -0.57 16.24 3.18
C LEU A 25 -1.53 15.08 3.49
N ALA A 26 -1.49 13.99 2.71
CA ALA A 26 -2.29 12.81 2.98
C ALA A 26 -1.96 12.20 4.35
N MET A 27 -0.68 12.21 4.75
CA MET A 27 -0.27 11.69 6.06
C MET A 27 -0.78 12.53 7.22
N LEU A 28 -0.61 13.84 7.14
CA LEU A 28 -1.17 14.75 8.13
C LEU A 28 -2.70 14.60 8.23
N LEU A 29 -3.41 14.49 7.10
CA LEU A 29 -4.86 14.32 7.08
C LEU A 29 -5.30 12.98 7.71
N SER A 30 -4.58 11.90 7.42
CA SER A 30 -4.85 10.59 8.00
C SER A 30 -4.69 10.59 9.53
N GLU A 31 -3.60 11.21 10.03
CA GLU A 31 -3.31 11.31 11.47
C GLU A 31 -4.40 12.04 12.25
N ILE A 32 -5.00 13.08 11.65
CA ILE A 32 -6.07 13.86 12.29
C ILE A 32 -7.48 13.29 12.05
N GLY A 33 -7.57 12.08 11.51
CA GLY A 33 -8.83 11.34 11.31
C GLY A 33 -9.51 11.56 9.97
N ASN A 34 -8.99 12.42 9.09
CA ASN A 34 -9.54 12.70 7.76
C ASN A 34 -9.09 11.65 6.72
N LYS A 35 -9.24 10.37 7.06
CA LYS A 35 -8.72 9.22 6.30
C LYS A 35 -9.30 9.12 4.89
N ALA A 36 -10.59 9.39 4.71
CA ALA A 36 -11.22 9.38 3.39
C ALA A 36 -10.61 10.44 2.46
N VAL A 37 -10.32 11.63 2.98
CA VAL A 37 -9.67 12.71 2.22
C VAL A 37 -8.20 12.36 1.93
N ALA A 38 -7.48 11.83 2.92
CA ALA A 38 -6.12 11.33 2.73
C ALA A 38 -6.04 10.28 1.60
N TYR A 39 -7.00 9.34 1.57
CA TYR A 39 -7.09 8.34 0.52
C TYR A 39 -7.22 8.98 -0.87
N GLN A 40 -8.09 9.99 -1.03
CA GLN A 40 -8.25 10.70 -2.31
C GLN A 40 -6.95 11.39 -2.77
N PHE A 41 -6.16 11.95 -1.86
CA PHE A 41 -4.87 12.53 -2.23
C PHE A 41 -3.88 11.47 -2.72
N LEU A 42 -3.82 10.31 -2.06
CA LEU A 42 -2.94 9.20 -2.47
C LEU A 42 -3.33 8.66 -3.85
N THR A 43 -4.63 8.53 -4.14
CA THR A 43 -5.09 8.03 -5.44
C THR A 43 -4.76 8.99 -6.59
N LEU A 44 -4.72 10.30 -6.33
CA LEU A 44 -4.31 11.31 -7.32
C LEU A 44 -2.84 11.19 -7.72
N ILE A 45 -1.97 10.76 -6.79
CA ILE A 45 -0.51 10.72 -6.99
C ILE A 45 0.04 9.31 -7.25
N GLN A 46 -0.79 8.27 -7.18
CA GLN A 46 -0.34 6.86 -7.21
C GLN A 46 0.36 6.41 -8.51
N ASP A 47 0.07 7.09 -9.62
CA ASP A 47 0.62 6.78 -10.94
C ASP A 47 1.68 7.81 -11.39
N MET A 48 2.07 8.74 -10.51
CA MET A 48 3.16 9.66 -10.80
C MET A 48 4.48 8.90 -10.95
N SER A 49 5.21 9.22 -12.02
CA SER A 49 6.56 8.71 -12.23
C SER A 49 7.57 9.46 -11.36
N VAL A 50 8.63 8.77 -10.92
CA VAL A 50 9.80 9.41 -10.28
C VAL A 50 10.29 10.56 -11.19
N PRO A 51 10.35 11.82 -10.69
CA PRO A 51 10.85 12.93 -11.49
C PRO A 51 12.29 12.67 -11.95
N THR A 52 12.62 13.03 -13.19
CA THR A 52 13.94 12.76 -13.79
C THR A 52 14.75 14.02 -14.10
N GLN A 53 14.12 15.20 -14.05
CA GLN A 53 14.75 16.48 -14.41
C GLN A 53 14.55 17.52 -13.31
N GLY A 54 15.58 18.33 -13.06
CA GLY A 54 15.44 19.59 -12.31
C GLY A 54 15.33 19.47 -10.79
N VAL A 55 15.70 18.33 -10.18
CA VAL A 55 15.52 18.10 -8.74
C VAL A 55 16.75 17.48 -8.11
N LEU A 56 17.25 18.12 -7.07
CA LEU A 56 18.16 17.51 -6.09
C LEU A 56 17.27 16.94 -4.97
N PHE A 57 17.49 15.68 -4.59
CA PHE A 57 16.77 14.96 -3.51
C PHE A 57 15.33 14.52 -3.86
N ILE A 58 15.20 13.37 -4.52
CA ILE A 58 13.92 12.68 -4.72
C ILE A 58 13.89 11.41 -3.88
N HIS A 59 12.83 11.24 -3.10
CA HIS A 59 12.62 10.01 -2.34
C HIS A 59 11.99 8.94 -3.25
N LYS A 60 12.83 8.23 -4.02
CA LYS A 60 12.36 7.26 -5.04
C LYS A 60 11.41 6.19 -4.49
N GLU A 61 11.60 5.79 -3.23
CA GLU A 61 10.74 4.80 -2.58
C GLU A 61 9.33 5.32 -2.31
N LEU A 62 9.14 6.64 -2.27
CA LEU A 62 7.81 7.25 -2.20
C LEU A 62 6.93 6.77 -3.36
N TYR A 63 7.45 6.94 -4.57
CA TYR A 63 6.80 6.60 -5.83
C TYR A 63 6.70 5.09 -6.04
N ARG A 64 7.72 4.34 -5.59
CA ARG A 64 7.81 2.89 -5.83
C ARG A 64 7.01 2.06 -4.84
N PHE A 65 6.83 2.55 -3.63
CA PHE A 65 6.26 1.79 -2.53
C PHE A 65 5.31 2.61 -1.65
N TYR A 66 5.77 3.67 -1.00
CA TYR A 66 5.04 4.27 0.13
C TYR A 66 3.63 4.77 -0.23
N ILE A 67 3.44 5.42 -1.38
CA ILE A 67 2.10 5.88 -1.80
C ILE A 67 1.14 4.70 -1.88
N LYS A 68 1.58 3.61 -2.53
CA LYS A 68 0.73 2.44 -2.74
C LYS A 68 0.53 1.64 -1.46
N TYR A 69 1.56 1.55 -0.63
CA TYR A 69 1.44 0.96 0.71
C TYR A 69 0.40 1.70 1.54
N GLN A 70 0.38 3.03 1.49
CA GLN A 70 -0.60 3.80 2.23
C GLN A 70 -2.04 3.63 1.69
N ILE A 71 -2.20 3.38 0.39
CA ILE A 71 -3.49 2.98 -0.21
C ILE A 71 -3.95 1.63 0.37
N VAL A 72 -3.03 0.68 0.63
CA VAL A 72 -3.35 -0.57 1.35
C VAL A 72 -3.86 -0.22 2.76
N CYS A 73 -3.09 0.50 3.56
CA CYS A 73 -3.49 0.79 4.95
C CYS A 73 -4.82 1.56 5.06
N LEU A 74 -5.11 2.48 4.14
CA LEU A 74 -6.34 3.28 4.20
C LEU A 74 -7.53 2.65 3.48
N GLY A 75 -7.32 1.75 2.52
CA GLY A 75 -8.41 1.21 1.68
C GLY A 75 -9.49 0.53 2.51
N HIS A 76 -9.10 -0.34 3.44
CA HIS A 76 -10.05 -1.04 4.33
C HIS A 76 -10.73 -0.11 5.35
N GLN A 77 -10.20 1.11 5.56
CA GLN A 77 -10.69 2.09 6.52
C GLN A 77 -11.62 3.14 5.88
N THR A 78 -11.73 3.15 4.55
CA THR A 78 -12.35 4.23 3.77
C THR A 78 -13.37 3.75 2.73
N ASN A 79 -13.94 2.55 2.90
CA ASN A 79 -14.83 1.88 1.93
C ASN A 79 -14.20 1.60 0.55
N HIS A 80 -12.88 1.63 0.46
CA HIS A 80 -12.10 1.34 -0.75
C HIS A 80 -11.27 0.06 -0.58
N ALA A 81 -11.89 -0.96 0.03
CA ALA A 81 -11.21 -2.20 0.38
C ALA A 81 -10.74 -2.95 -0.88
N TYR A 82 -11.54 -2.95 -1.95
CA TYR A 82 -11.17 -3.61 -3.20
C TYR A 82 -9.91 -2.98 -3.81
N GLU A 83 -9.88 -1.65 -3.90
CA GLU A 83 -8.75 -0.91 -4.45
C GLU A 83 -7.49 -1.05 -3.59
N GLY A 84 -7.64 -1.01 -2.26
CA GLY A 84 -6.55 -1.29 -1.32
C GLY A 84 -5.98 -2.71 -1.49
N TYR A 85 -6.85 -3.69 -1.69
CA TYR A 85 -6.42 -5.07 -1.97
C TYR A 85 -5.71 -5.22 -3.32
N GLN A 86 -6.20 -4.58 -4.38
CA GLN A 86 -5.52 -4.57 -5.68
C GLN A 86 -4.13 -3.90 -5.59
N ALA A 87 -4.01 -2.83 -4.81
CA ALA A 87 -2.74 -2.21 -4.51
C ALA A 87 -1.78 -3.17 -3.77
N ALA A 88 -2.29 -3.92 -2.78
CA ALA A 88 -1.54 -4.93 -2.06
C ALA A 88 -1.00 -6.02 -2.98
N LYS A 89 -1.87 -6.63 -3.82
CA LYS A 89 -1.45 -7.63 -4.83
C LYS A 89 -0.37 -7.07 -5.75
N LYS A 90 -0.55 -5.84 -6.24
CA LYS A 90 0.44 -5.21 -7.13
C LYS A 90 1.81 -5.05 -6.45
N ILE A 91 1.87 -4.76 -5.15
CA ILE A 91 3.13 -4.72 -4.41
C ILE A 91 3.69 -6.13 -4.22
N LEU A 92 2.90 -7.06 -3.68
CA LEU A 92 3.35 -8.41 -3.33
C LEU A 92 3.93 -9.15 -4.54
N PHE A 93 3.22 -9.13 -5.67
CA PHE A 93 3.64 -9.87 -6.87
C PHE A 93 4.76 -9.20 -7.67
N ARG A 94 4.97 -7.87 -7.55
CA ARG A 94 5.93 -7.15 -8.41
C ARG A 94 7.17 -6.65 -7.66
N ASN A 95 7.07 -6.36 -6.37
CA ASN A 95 8.20 -5.91 -5.57
C ASN A 95 8.95 -7.13 -5.03
N LYS A 96 10.28 -7.16 -5.12
CA LYS A 96 11.12 -8.27 -4.61
C LYS A 96 11.72 -7.98 -3.23
N ASN A 97 11.52 -6.79 -2.67
CA ASN A 97 12.03 -6.43 -1.36
C ASN A 97 11.20 -7.12 -0.26
N TYR A 98 11.83 -8.03 0.49
CA TYR A 98 11.21 -8.80 1.57
C TYR A 98 10.61 -7.92 2.67
N TYR A 99 11.26 -6.82 3.04
CA TYR A 99 10.75 -5.91 4.08
C TYR A 99 9.45 -5.23 3.62
N TYR A 100 9.38 -4.77 2.37
CA TYR A 100 8.16 -4.17 1.82
C TYR A 100 7.02 -5.17 1.64
N ARG A 101 7.33 -6.40 1.23
CA ARG A 101 6.34 -7.49 1.19
C ARG A 101 5.81 -7.80 2.57
N LYS A 102 6.67 -7.90 3.59
CA LYS A 102 6.27 -8.09 4.99
C LYS A 102 5.26 -7.05 5.43
N LEU A 103 5.57 -5.76 5.27
CA LEU A 103 4.66 -4.68 5.67
C LEU A 103 3.27 -4.83 5.03
N VAL A 104 3.20 -5.17 3.75
CA VAL A 104 1.91 -5.40 3.08
C VAL A 104 1.22 -6.65 3.60
N LEU A 105 1.93 -7.76 3.81
CA LEU A 105 1.36 -9.00 4.35
C LEU A 105 0.76 -8.81 5.74
N GLU A 106 1.35 -7.95 6.58
CA GLU A 106 0.83 -7.62 7.92
C GLU A 106 -0.55 -6.95 7.86
N GLU A 107 -0.87 -6.25 6.77
CA GLU A 107 -2.16 -5.60 6.53
C GLU A 107 -3.19 -6.56 5.89
N MET A 108 -2.79 -7.73 5.39
CA MET A 108 -3.66 -8.61 4.60
C MET A 108 -4.82 -9.21 5.40
N SER A 109 -4.74 -9.21 6.72
CA SER A 109 -5.85 -9.61 7.60
C SER A 109 -7.13 -8.80 7.36
N HIS A 110 -7.00 -7.56 6.92
CA HIS A 110 -8.13 -6.69 6.58
C HIS A 110 -8.83 -7.05 5.26
N TYR A 111 -8.27 -8.00 4.50
CA TYR A 111 -8.70 -8.32 3.14
C TYR A 111 -9.13 -9.77 2.92
N TYR A 112 -9.31 -10.57 3.98
CA TYR A 112 -9.69 -11.99 3.89
C TYR A 112 -10.87 -12.24 2.94
N ASN A 113 -11.96 -11.50 3.09
CA ASN A 113 -13.15 -11.62 2.24
C ASN A 113 -12.86 -11.44 0.74
N LEU A 114 -11.85 -10.65 0.38
CA LEU A 114 -11.46 -10.46 -1.02
C LEU A 114 -10.52 -11.57 -1.49
N VAL A 115 -9.64 -12.06 -0.62
CA VAL A 115 -8.76 -13.21 -0.90
C VAL A 115 -9.59 -14.47 -1.20
N GLU A 116 -10.72 -14.68 -0.52
CA GLU A 116 -11.60 -15.83 -0.80
C GLU A 116 -12.19 -15.84 -2.22
N THR A 117 -12.27 -14.66 -2.84
CA THR A 117 -12.80 -14.52 -4.20
C THR A 117 -11.75 -14.73 -5.28
N ASP A 118 -10.46 -14.71 -4.92
CA ASP A 118 -9.34 -14.81 -5.85
C ASP A 118 -9.32 -16.15 -6.61
N TYR A 119 -8.53 -16.17 -7.69
CA TYR A 119 -8.23 -17.41 -8.40
C TYR A 119 -7.27 -18.28 -7.56
N PRO A 120 -7.38 -19.62 -7.62
CA PRO A 120 -6.47 -20.51 -6.91
C PRO A 120 -4.98 -20.26 -7.21
N GLU A 121 -4.64 -19.76 -8.40
CA GLU A 121 -3.29 -19.37 -8.80
C GLU A 121 -2.77 -18.19 -7.96
N ASP A 122 -3.62 -17.20 -7.71
CA ASP A 122 -3.27 -16.02 -6.93
C ASP A 122 -3.11 -16.38 -5.46
N ILE A 123 -4.02 -17.22 -4.92
CA ILE A 123 -3.92 -17.72 -3.53
C ILE A 123 -2.61 -18.48 -3.34
N ARG A 124 -2.25 -19.39 -4.26
CA ARG A 124 -0.96 -20.10 -4.23
C ARG A 124 0.23 -19.14 -4.32
N GLY A 125 0.13 -18.12 -5.17
CA GLY A 125 1.14 -17.08 -5.28
C GLY A 125 1.35 -16.31 -3.97
N LEU A 126 0.26 -15.98 -3.27
CA LEU A 126 0.31 -15.34 -1.96
C LEU A 126 0.92 -16.26 -0.89
N GLN A 127 0.60 -17.56 -0.91
CA GLN A 127 1.19 -18.56 0.01
C GLN A 127 2.71 -18.58 -0.13
N VAL A 128 3.22 -18.74 -1.36
CA VAL A 128 4.66 -18.76 -1.64
C VAL A 128 5.33 -17.46 -1.19
N ILE A 129 4.71 -16.30 -1.45
CA ILE A 129 5.25 -15.01 -1.03
C ILE A 129 5.31 -14.90 0.50
N ALA A 130 4.30 -15.40 1.22
CA ALA A 130 4.26 -15.37 2.68
C ALA A 130 5.35 -16.27 3.28
N GLU A 131 5.50 -17.51 2.78
CA GLU A 131 6.56 -18.44 3.18
C GLU A 131 7.96 -17.85 2.94
N ASP A 132 8.17 -17.30 1.75
CA ASP A 132 9.40 -16.61 1.36
C ASP A 132 9.74 -15.47 2.34
N VAL A 133 8.76 -14.64 2.70
CA VAL A 133 8.96 -13.54 3.65
C VAL A 133 9.26 -14.05 5.06
N LEU A 134 8.53 -15.05 5.54
CA LEU A 134 8.73 -15.63 6.88
C LEU A 134 10.11 -16.27 7.04
N SER A 135 10.68 -16.81 5.96
CA SER A 135 12.06 -17.33 5.98
C SER A 135 13.12 -16.27 6.28
N VAL A 136 12.82 -14.99 6.04
CA VAL A 136 13.73 -13.84 6.25
C VAL A 136 13.31 -13.01 7.46
N TYR A 137 12.02 -12.77 7.64
CA TYR A 137 11.45 -11.93 8.68
C TYR A 137 10.28 -12.63 9.37
N PRO A 138 10.52 -13.28 10.52
CA PRO A 138 9.44 -13.81 11.36
C PRO A 138 8.46 -12.69 11.75
N SER A 139 7.16 -12.95 11.60
CA SER A 139 6.09 -12.03 11.98
C SER A 139 4.82 -12.82 12.27
N ALA A 140 4.28 -12.67 13.48
CA ALA A 140 3.07 -13.36 13.90
C ALA A 140 1.86 -12.99 13.04
N GLN A 141 1.76 -11.74 12.56
CA GLN A 141 0.70 -11.34 11.65
C GLN A 141 0.83 -12.02 10.28
N VAL A 142 2.06 -12.15 9.76
CA VAL A 142 2.30 -12.83 8.48
C VAL A 142 2.08 -14.34 8.62
N GLU A 143 2.48 -14.95 9.75
CA GLU A 143 2.20 -16.35 10.08
C GLU A 143 0.69 -16.61 10.11
N ALA A 144 -0.07 -15.79 10.84
CA ALA A 144 -1.52 -15.92 10.90
C ALA A 144 -2.19 -15.79 9.52
N PHE A 145 -1.67 -14.91 8.65
CA PHE A 145 -2.17 -14.81 7.28
C PHE A 145 -1.79 -16.04 6.44
N ALA A 146 -0.57 -16.56 6.56
CA ALA A 146 -0.14 -17.77 5.86
C ALA A 146 -0.97 -18.99 6.28
N GLU A 147 -1.23 -19.13 7.58
CA GLU A 147 -2.13 -20.16 8.12
C GLU A 147 -3.54 -20.02 7.55
N TYR A 148 -4.08 -18.80 7.50
CA TYR A 148 -5.38 -18.54 6.87
C TYR A 148 -5.40 -18.95 5.40
N LEU A 149 -4.38 -18.57 4.61
CA LEU A 149 -4.27 -18.97 3.21
C LEU A 149 -4.25 -20.49 3.02
N ALA A 150 -3.64 -21.23 3.96
CA ALA A 150 -3.60 -22.70 3.92
C ALA A 150 -4.99 -23.35 4.15
N THR A 151 -5.96 -22.62 4.71
CA THR A 151 -7.34 -23.10 4.86
C THR A 151 -8.18 -22.95 3.59
N LEU A 152 -7.74 -22.16 2.62
CA LEU A 152 -8.48 -21.88 1.40
C LEU A 152 -8.36 -23.04 0.39
N PRO A 153 -9.44 -23.38 -0.35
CA PRO A 153 -9.45 -24.51 -1.26
C PRO A 153 -8.47 -24.30 -2.43
N ALA A 154 -7.64 -25.32 -2.70
CA ALA A 154 -6.63 -25.30 -3.75
C ALA A 154 -7.20 -25.38 -5.19
N THR A 155 -8.51 -25.61 -5.34
CA THR A 155 -9.24 -25.67 -6.63
C THR A 155 -10.67 -25.18 -6.44
N LYS A 156 -11.18 -24.33 -7.35
CA LYS A 156 -12.63 -24.05 -7.42
C LYS A 156 -13.33 -25.31 -7.95
N GLY A 157 -14.32 -25.80 -7.18
CA GLY A 157 -15.16 -26.96 -7.56
C GLY A 157 -16.10 -26.65 -8.71
#